data_AF-A0A2N8HCW1-F1
#
_entry.id   AF-A0A2N8HCW1-F1
#
_cell.length_a   1.000
_cell.length_b   1.000
_cell.length_c   1.000
_cell.angle_alpha   90.00
_cell.angle_beta   90.00
_cell.angle_gamma   90.00
#
_symmetry.space_group_name_H-M   'P 1'
#
loop_
_entity.id
_entity.type
_entity.pdbx_description
1 polymer ?
#
loop_
_entity_poly.entity_id
_entity_poly.type
_entity_poly.pdbx_seq_one_letter_code
_entity_poly.pdbx_strand_id
1 'polypeptide(L)'
;MTDVQIFLDGTQLAGMPQLSSGLNGNQNGTVTVGGNTSEGNSFQIADFKAYGSVLTEDLVREAWGLASVPEPAAASLGLLGLAVMMMRRRV
;
A
#
# COMPACT_ATOMS: atom_id res chain seq x y z
N MET A 1 21.75 -0.19 -4.59
CA MET A 1 20.42 -0.81 -4.42
C MET A 1 20.16 -0.94 -2.93
N THR A 2 18.97 -0.60 -2.45
CA THR A 2 18.54 -0.84 -1.07
C THR A 2 17.90 -2.21 -0.98
N ASP A 3 18.28 -3.03 0.00
CA ASP A 3 17.80 -4.42 0.11
C ASP A 3 16.59 -4.54 1.05
N VAL A 4 16.39 -3.53 1.91
CA VAL A 4 15.24 -3.45 2.83
C VAL A 4 14.65 -2.04 2.77
N GLN A 5 13.33 -1.97 2.67
CA GLN A 5 12.55 -0.73 2.67
C GLN A 5 11.52 -0.79 3.79
N ILE A 6 11.35 0.32 4.50
CA ILE A 6 10.36 0.45 5.57
C ILE A 6 9.35 1.52 5.14
N PHE A 7 8.08 1.14 5.17
CA PHE A 7 6.95 2.01 4.90
C PHE A 7 6.13 2.19 6.17
N LEU A 8 5.67 3.42 6.43
CA LEU A 8 4.67 3.74 7.44
C LEU A 8 3.57 4.53 6.76
N ASP A 9 2.31 4.17 7.02
CA ASP A 9 1.15 4.80 6.39
C ASP A 9 1.27 4.85 4.86
N GLY A 10 1.77 3.77 4.25
CA GLY A 10 2.01 3.66 2.80
C GLY A 10 3.12 4.57 2.23
N THR A 11 3.85 5.31 3.07
CA THR A 11 4.95 6.19 2.65
C THR A 11 6.30 5.60 3.04
N GLN A 12 7.28 5.65 2.14
CA GLN A 12 8.63 5.15 2.45
C GLN A 12 9.30 6.07 3.49
N LEU A 13 9.65 5.51 4.65
CA LEU A 13 10.38 6.22 5.70
C LEU A 13 11.89 6.02 5.61
N ALA A 14 12.32 4.83 5.20
CA ALA A 14 13.74 4.47 5.14
C ALA A 14 14.02 3.43 4.08
N GLY A 15 15.21 3.52 3.48
CA GLY A 15 15.82 2.46 2.68
C GLY A 15 17.18 2.13 3.25
N MET A 16 17.41 0.87 3.62
CA MET A 16 18.68 0.43 4.19
C MET A 16 19.46 -0.38 3.14
N PRO A 17 20.68 0.05 2.78
CA PRO A 17 21.55 -0.76 1.95
C PRO A 17 22.14 -1.92 2.78
N GLN A 18 22.14 -3.15 2.22
CA GLN A 18 22.95 -4.27 2.68
C GLN A 18 22.60 -4.92 4.03
N LEU A 19 21.39 -4.73 4.56
CA LEU A 19 20.96 -5.39 5.80
C LEU A 19 20.87 -6.93 5.67
N SER A 20 20.70 -7.45 4.45
CA SER A 20 20.68 -8.87 4.14
C SER A 20 22.07 -9.48 3.93
N SER A 21 23.13 -8.66 3.88
CA SER A 21 24.50 -9.14 3.70
C SER A 21 24.92 -10.01 4.89
N GLY A 22 25.15 -11.30 4.63
CA GLY A 22 25.52 -12.27 5.66
C GLY A 22 24.34 -12.97 6.36
N LEU A 23 23.09 -12.64 6.02
CA LEU A 23 21.93 -13.41 6.46
C LEU A 23 21.70 -14.58 5.50
N ASN A 24 22.00 -15.81 5.94
CA ASN A 24 21.50 -17.00 5.26
C ASN A 24 19.99 -17.08 5.52
N GLY A 25 19.19 -16.60 4.57
CA GLY A 25 17.74 -16.74 4.62
C GLY A 25 17.39 -18.23 4.69
N ASN A 26 16.93 -18.70 5.85
CA ASN A 26 16.44 -20.07 5.99
C ASN A 26 15.08 -20.16 5.29
N GLN A 27 15.02 -20.87 4.17
CA GLN A 27 13.75 -21.20 3.53
C GLN A 27 13.01 -22.19 4.44
N ASN A 28 11.71 -21.96 4.68
CA ASN A 28 10.82 -22.74 5.57
C ASN A 28 10.98 -22.53 7.09
N GLY A 29 11.50 -21.38 7.54
CA GLY A 29 11.43 -21.01 8.96
C GLY A 29 10.00 -20.67 9.45
N THR A 30 9.78 -20.75 10.76
CA THR A 30 8.54 -20.26 11.40
C THR A 30 8.63 -18.76 11.65
N VAL A 31 7.59 -18.02 11.29
CA VAL A 31 7.42 -16.62 11.70
C VAL A 31 6.52 -16.57 12.94
N THR A 32 7.05 -16.04 14.05
CA THR A 32 6.28 -15.79 15.27
C THR A 32 5.95 -14.32 15.38
N VAL A 33 4.66 -14.01 15.50
CA VAL A 33 4.12 -12.66 15.69
C VAL A 33 3.59 -12.60 17.12
N GLY A 34 3.83 -11.52 17.87
CA GLY A 34 3.38 -11.46 19.27
C GLY A 34 4.47 -11.72 20.33
N GLY A 35 5.62 -12.27 19.93
CA GLY A 35 6.60 -12.83 20.86
C GLY A 35 7.51 -11.80 21.53
N ASN A 36 7.88 -12.07 22.79
CA ASN A 36 8.85 -11.34 23.60
C ASN A 36 8.48 -9.89 23.97
N THR A 37 7.26 -9.66 24.48
CA THR A 37 6.94 -8.42 25.17
C THR A 37 7.34 -8.47 26.63
N SER A 38 7.82 -7.34 27.15
CA SER A 38 7.87 -7.09 28.59
C SER A 38 6.44 -7.12 29.15
N GLU A 39 6.29 -7.67 30.37
CA GLU A 39 5.01 -7.73 31.07
C GLU A 39 4.35 -6.34 31.11
N GLY A 40 3.08 -6.27 30.72
CA GLY A 40 2.26 -5.03 30.71
C GLY A 40 2.08 -4.36 29.35
N ASN A 41 2.82 -4.77 28.31
CA ASN A 41 2.65 -4.24 26.96
C ASN A 41 1.81 -5.18 26.09
N SER A 42 0.68 -4.67 25.62
CA SER A 42 -0.19 -5.32 24.63
C SER A 42 -0.16 -4.54 23.32
N PHE A 43 -0.11 -5.26 22.22
CA PHE A 43 -0.23 -4.69 20.88
C PHE A 43 -1.25 -5.50 20.08
N GLN A 44 -2.03 -4.80 19.27
CA GLN A 44 -2.99 -5.43 18.36
C GLN A 44 -2.39 -5.43 16.97
N ILE A 45 -2.41 -6.58 16.32
CA ILE A 45 -2.06 -6.72 14.91
C ILE A 45 -3.32 -7.10 14.16
N ALA A 46 -3.66 -6.29 13.17
CA ALA A 46 -4.65 -6.62 12.16
C ALA A 46 -3.93 -6.90 10.84
N ASP A 47 -4.47 -7.83 10.05
CA ASP A 47 -4.12 -8.05 8.64
C ASP A 47 -2.64 -8.36 8.35
N PHE A 48 -2.02 -9.25 9.13
CA PHE A 48 -0.67 -9.74 8.85
C PHE A 48 -0.62 -10.52 7.52
N LYS A 49 0.24 -10.09 6.60
CA LYS A 49 0.46 -10.71 5.29
C LYS A 49 1.95 -10.88 5.02
N ALA A 50 2.31 -11.99 4.39
CA ALA A 50 3.66 -12.26 3.90
C ALA A 50 3.62 -12.52 2.39
N TYR A 51 4.61 -12.00 1.67
CA TYR A 51 4.71 -12.11 0.22
C TYR A 51 6.01 -12.82 -0.16
N GLY A 52 5.95 -13.65 -1.21
CA GLY A 52 7.13 -14.38 -1.71
C GLY A 52 8.08 -13.51 -2.56
N SER A 53 7.75 -12.24 -2.76
CA SER A 53 8.53 -11.29 -3.55
C SER A 53 8.50 -9.91 -2.91
N VAL A 54 9.49 -9.09 -3.26
CA VAL A 54 9.53 -7.67 -2.88
C VAL A 54 8.35 -6.95 -3.55
N LEU A 55 7.61 -6.17 -2.77
CA LEU A 55 6.53 -5.32 -3.28
C LEU A 55 7.12 -4.00 -3.81
N THR A 56 6.54 -3.47 -4.88
CA THR A 56 6.82 -2.10 -5.34
C THR A 56 6.12 -1.09 -4.42
N GLU A 57 6.59 0.17 -4.44
CA GLU A 57 5.97 1.24 -3.64
C GLU A 57 4.48 1.42 -3.97
N ASP A 58 4.11 1.36 -5.25
CA ASP A 58 2.70 1.47 -5.68
C ASP A 58 1.83 0.36 -5.05
N LEU A 59 2.32 -0.87 -5.00
CA LEU A 59 1.62 -2.00 -4.38
C LEU A 59 1.52 -1.85 -2.86
N VAL A 60 2.53 -1.27 -2.21
CA VAL A 60 2.46 -0.97 -0.76
C VAL A 60 1.39 0.10 -0.49
N ARG A 61 1.32 1.14 -1.33
CA ARG A 61 0.28 2.19 -1.25
C ARG A 61 -1.11 1.63 -1.49
N GLU A 62 -1.27 0.74 -2.45
CA GLU A 62 -2.51 0.02 -2.71
C GLU A 62 -2.91 -0.87 -1.52
N ALA A 63 -1.97 -1.67 -0.99
CA ALA A 63 -2.20 -2.54 0.16
C ALA A 63 -2.58 -1.76 1.44
N TRP A 64 -2.10 -0.52 1.59
CA TRP A 64 -2.49 0.39 2.67
C TRP A 64 -3.84 1.08 2.44
N GLY A 65 -4.41 0.99 1.24
CA GLY A 65 -5.67 1.66 0.89
C GLY A 65 -5.51 3.14 0.50
N LEU A 66 -4.29 3.60 0.21
CA LEU A 66 -4.07 4.95 -0.35
C LEU A 66 -4.46 5.05 -1.84
N ALA A 67 -4.58 3.91 -2.53
CA ALA A 67 -4.84 3.87 -3.96
C ALA A 67 -6.33 4.04 -4.34
N SER A 68 -7.25 4.18 -3.38
CA SER A 68 -8.68 4.23 -3.67
C SER A 68 -9.35 5.53 -3.23
N VAL A 69 -8.94 6.63 -3.86
CA VAL A 69 -9.96 7.56 -4.36
C VAL A 69 -9.80 7.53 -5.87
N PRO A 70 -10.64 6.78 -6.61
CA PRO A 70 -10.83 7.08 -8.02
C PRO A 70 -11.21 8.55 -8.06
N GLU A 71 -10.47 9.40 -8.79
CA GLU A 71 -10.95 10.76 -9.05
C GLU A 71 -12.41 10.63 -9.46
N PRO A 72 -13.36 11.29 -8.77
CA PRO A 72 -14.73 11.22 -9.21
C PRO A 72 -14.70 11.68 -10.67
N ALA A 73 -15.26 10.87 -11.56
CA ALA A 73 -15.51 11.23 -12.96
C ALA A 73 -16.53 12.39 -13.08
N ALA A 74 -16.47 13.35 -12.15
CA ALA A 74 -17.23 14.59 -12.10
C ALA A 74 -16.93 15.52 -13.28
N ALA A 75 -15.84 15.28 -14.02
CA ALA A 75 -15.55 16.03 -15.25
C ALA A 75 -16.39 15.56 -16.46
N SER A 76 -16.85 14.30 -16.49
CA SER A 76 -17.48 13.73 -17.69
C SER A 76 -18.99 13.95 -17.77
N LEU A 77 -19.67 14.05 -16.62
CA LEU A 77 -21.12 14.28 -16.56
C LEU A 77 -21.50 15.73 -16.89
N GLY A 78 -20.60 16.69 -16.63
CA GLY A 78 -20.80 18.10 -17.02
C GLY A 78 -20.82 18.31 -18.53
N LEU A 79 -19.91 17.65 -19.26
CA LEU A 79 -19.83 17.73 -20.72
C LEU A 79 -20.98 17.00 -21.43
N LEU A 80 -21.38 15.83 -20.93
CA LEU A 80 -22.55 15.11 -21.44
C LEU A 80 -23.85 15.88 -21.18
N GLY A 81 -24.01 16.46 -19.98
CA GLY A 81 -25.13 17.33 -19.66
C GLY A 81 -25.20 18.58 -20.54
N LEU A 82 -24.05 19.19 -20.85
CA LEU A 82 -23.97 20.34 -21.73
C LEU A 82 -24.31 19.98 -23.20
N ALA A 83 -23.85 18.82 -23.69
CA ALA A 83 -24.15 18.34 -25.03
C ALA A 83 -25.66 18.07 -25.22
N VAL A 84 -26.31 17.46 -24.21
CA VAL A 84 -27.77 17.23 -24.22
C VAL A 84 -28.55 18.55 -24.15
N MET A 85 -28.07 19.53 -23.36
CA MET A 85 -28.71 20.85 -23.26
C MET A 85 -28.61 21.65 -24.58
N MET A 86 -27.49 21.53 -25.31
CA MET A 86 -27.32 22.19 -26.61
C MET A 86 -28.19 21.57 -27.71
N MET A 87 -28.52 20.28 -27.66
CA MET A 87 -29.44 19.64 -28.61
C MET A 87 -30.89 20.10 -28.45
N ARG A 88 -31.33 20.46 -27.23
CA ARG A 88 -32.70 20.93 -26.98
C ARG A 88 -32.99 22.36 -27.47
N ARG A 89 -31.98 23.12 -27.89
CA ARG A 89 -32.13 24.51 -28.35
C ARG A 89 -32.26 24.66 -29.88
N ARG A 90 -32.34 23.54 -30.61
CA ARG A 90 -32.49 23.49 -32.08
C ARG A 90 -33.84 22.92 -32.56
N VAL A 91 -34.87 22.94 -31.72
CA VAL A 91 -36.27 22.67 -32.13
C VAL A 91 -37.11 23.91 -31.88
#